data_AF-A0A4U5NIQ4-F1
#
_entry.id   AF-A0A4U5NIQ4-F1
#
_cell.length_a   1.000
_cell.length_b   1.000
_cell.length_c   1.000
_cell.angle_alpha   90.00
_cell.angle_beta   90.00
_cell.angle_gamma   90.00
#
_symmetry.space_group_name_H-M   'P 1'
#
loop_
_entity.id
_entity.type
_entity.pdbx_description
1 polymer ?
#
loop_
_entity_poly.entity_id
_entity_poly.type
_entity_poly.pdbx_seq_one_letter_code
_entity_poly.pdbx_strand_id
1 'polypeptide(L)'
;MNNVPFKFREDVAALLKQPLTDDELEEPHHKIDVICGISPLDSLWTEAFQKEWTKRVNLKLALYRTKDNTWKYKFWRQLAKTNEDTVKSEEDLKRSDEFRYFRVTSISINGSDSANLWNKKDLMDLQSPLPSLMHFVRHMIPSPAPSGAAINIEGPFDEAAELEIAESCHNVHLDRLVVTTHKSTFDPILQSFLKTKFGSKCQIFCERPADWQISTTTLLRNFIQAKGRPKKISLRNNTPLTFEFFQAVFEWSFASDYVAVNFAKRLLGQFSAYFEEDVRKRLKTFKPDLKLGLKVSSSSQKHKWGNEDLEITVTHFKANPTYLLIDTYRKSGVNKLNLKFCRNFVNNTELAFHPNLRFVIYNLGGLNEDQISSLNEACDRAEFRDFRFERYPSYMKNLFEYGWKPIILNETLAESNVVIWATHKTMYSYLPIPLEKAKALTMYEDGKQVWVKTPEIEEAVLKPWVNCAMEKSCMAPPGSNRHCNLDRYPKPQ
;
A
#
# COMPACT_ATOMS: atom_id res chain seq x y z
N MET A 1 15.08 14.85 22.22
CA MET A 1 16.35 14.51 21.53
C MET A 1 17.27 15.72 21.30
N ASN A 2 16.89 16.92 21.75
CA ASN A 2 17.60 18.16 21.35
C ASN A 2 18.96 18.36 22.05
N ASN A 3 19.26 17.59 23.11
CA ASN A 3 20.51 17.69 23.87
C ASN A 3 21.55 16.63 23.47
N VAL A 4 21.28 15.87 22.39
CA VAL A 4 22.20 14.82 21.93
C VAL A 4 23.32 15.48 21.11
N PRO A 5 24.61 15.15 21.35
CA PRO A 5 25.74 15.73 20.63
C PRO A 5 25.61 15.59 19.12
N PHE A 6 26.00 16.62 18.36
CA PHE A 6 25.88 16.62 16.90
C PHE A 6 26.60 15.42 16.26
N LYS A 7 27.78 15.04 16.79
CA LYS A 7 28.52 13.88 16.31
C LYS A 7 27.73 12.57 16.42
N PHE A 8 26.99 12.38 17.51
CA PHE A 8 26.11 11.21 17.65
C PHE A 8 24.98 11.25 16.62
N ARG A 9 24.43 12.43 16.30
CA ARG A 9 23.42 12.57 15.25
C ARG A 9 23.99 12.25 13.88
N GLU A 10 25.21 12.68 13.58
CA GLU A 10 25.92 12.29 12.35
C GLU A 10 26.13 10.77 12.29
N ASP A 11 26.57 10.15 13.37
CA ASP A 11 26.82 8.71 13.39
C ASP A 11 25.50 7.91 13.28
N VAL A 12 24.43 8.35 13.92
CA VAL A 12 23.09 7.78 13.76
C VAL A 12 22.56 8.02 12.34
N ALA A 13 22.65 9.24 11.81
CA ALA A 13 22.23 9.58 10.45
C ALA A 13 22.99 8.75 9.40
N ALA A 14 24.30 8.59 9.59
CA ALA A 14 25.14 7.74 8.78
C ALA A 14 24.59 6.30 8.78
N LEU A 15 24.02 5.79 9.88
CA LEU A 15 23.44 4.44 9.98
C LEU A 15 21.98 4.33 9.48
N LEU A 16 21.19 5.40 9.55
CA LEU A 16 19.74 5.40 9.27
C LEU A 16 19.36 5.51 7.79
N LYS A 17 18.38 4.75 7.31
CA LYS A 17 17.82 4.77 5.94
C LYS A 17 17.78 6.12 5.20
N GLN A 18 18.22 6.12 3.93
CA GLN A 18 18.03 7.26 3.00
C GLN A 18 16.59 7.22 2.47
N PRO A 19 15.88 8.36 2.36
CA PRO A 19 14.63 8.47 1.63
C PRO A 19 14.82 8.12 0.14
N LEU A 20 13.73 7.81 -0.56
CA LEU A 20 13.76 7.36 -1.96
C LEU A 20 14.44 8.36 -2.92
N THR A 21 14.86 7.82 -4.06
CA THR A 21 15.95 8.22 -4.98
C THR A 21 15.80 9.54 -5.73
N ASP A 22 16.94 10.00 -6.27
CA ASP A 22 17.18 11.24 -7.04
C ASP A 22 16.22 11.54 -8.20
N ASP A 23 15.49 10.55 -8.73
CA ASP A 23 14.46 10.77 -9.77
C ASP A 23 13.24 11.58 -9.27
N GLU A 24 13.08 11.72 -7.94
CA GLU A 24 12.04 12.57 -7.32
C GLU A 24 12.59 13.95 -6.88
N LEU A 25 13.88 14.24 -7.09
CA LEU A 25 14.63 15.35 -6.48
C LEU A 25 14.86 16.60 -7.37
N GLU A 26 14.07 16.84 -8.42
CA GLU A 26 14.17 18.08 -9.23
C GLU A 26 13.84 19.39 -8.48
N GLU A 27 13.60 19.36 -7.17
CA GLU A 27 13.43 20.58 -6.36
C GLU A 27 14.23 20.50 -5.05
N PRO A 28 15.30 21.31 -4.89
CA PRO A 28 16.29 21.16 -3.82
C PRO A 28 15.89 21.65 -2.41
N HIS A 29 14.70 22.22 -2.19
CA HIS A 29 14.42 22.95 -0.95
C HIS A 29 13.26 22.46 -0.06
N HIS A 30 12.57 21.34 -0.37
CA HIS A 30 11.37 20.92 0.40
C HIS A 30 11.33 19.44 0.89
N LYS A 31 12.43 18.70 0.89
CA LYS A 31 12.36 17.22 0.79
C LYS A 31 12.70 16.35 2.00
N ILE A 32 13.00 16.86 3.20
CA ILE A 32 13.26 15.97 4.36
C ILE A 32 12.05 15.82 5.27
N ASP A 33 11.31 16.91 5.53
CA ASP A 33 10.17 16.89 6.46
C ASP A 33 9.01 16.00 5.99
N VAL A 34 8.83 15.83 4.67
CA VAL A 34 7.75 15.02 4.10
C VAL A 34 8.08 13.52 4.10
N ILE A 35 9.36 13.14 3.96
CA ILE A 35 9.71 11.75 3.62
C ILE A 35 9.85 10.86 4.85
N CYS A 36 10.12 11.42 6.03
CA CYS A 36 10.28 10.62 7.24
C CYS A 36 8.97 10.39 8.02
N GLY A 37 7.89 11.13 7.75
CA GLY A 37 6.66 11.07 8.56
C GLY A 37 6.87 11.40 10.05
N ILE A 38 8.05 11.94 10.38
CA ILE A 38 8.41 12.44 11.70
C ILE A 38 7.99 13.91 11.70
N SER A 39 7.30 14.36 12.76
CA SER A 39 7.11 15.78 13.10
C SER A 39 8.37 16.58 12.75
N PRO A 40 8.30 17.84 12.27
CA PRO A 40 9.43 18.59 11.72
C PRO A 40 10.71 18.31 12.52
N LEU A 41 11.66 17.64 11.86
CA LEU A 41 12.95 17.34 12.47
C LEU A 41 13.60 18.66 12.82
N ASP A 42 14.28 18.74 13.96
CA ASP A 42 15.07 19.94 14.24
C ASP A 42 16.12 20.13 13.14
N SER A 43 16.53 21.38 12.91
CA SER A 43 17.46 21.73 11.82
C SER A 43 18.77 20.94 11.88
N LEU A 44 19.21 20.53 13.07
CA LEU A 44 20.44 19.77 13.29
C LEU A 44 20.31 18.31 12.84
N TRP A 45 19.15 17.66 13.02
CA TRP A 45 18.92 16.33 12.44
C TRP A 45 18.84 16.40 10.91
N THR A 46 18.15 17.40 10.38
CA THR A 46 18.08 17.64 8.93
C THR A 46 19.47 17.83 8.34
N GLU A 47 20.32 18.64 8.98
CA GLU A 47 21.71 18.85 8.57
C GLU A 47 22.53 17.55 8.65
N ALA A 48 22.45 16.82 9.76
CA ALA A 48 23.16 15.55 9.93
C ALA A 48 22.76 14.53 8.86
N PHE A 49 21.46 14.44 8.52
CA PHE A 49 20.97 13.57 7.46
C PHE A 49 21.46 14.00 6.08
N GLN A 50 21.35 15.29 5.72
CA GLN A 50 21.84 15.80 4.43
C GLN A 50 23.34 15.55 4.25
N LYS A 51 24.13 15.82 5.29
CA LYS A 51 25.59 15.70 5.24
C LYS A 51 26.07 14.25 5.19
N GLU A 52 25.43 13.35 5.93
CA GLU A 52 25.92 11.97 6.06
C GLU A 52 25.28 11.01 5.04
N TRP A 53 24.05 11.26 4.57
CA TRP A 53 23.44 10.42 3.52
C TRP A 53 24.08 10.62 2.15
N THR A 54 24.50 11.83 1.81
CA THR A 54 25.17 12.13 0.52
C THR A 54 26.52 11.43 0.39
N LYS A 55 27.13 11.01 1.51
CA LYS A 55 28.39 10.25 1.53
C LYS A 55 28.19 8.75 1.30
N ARG A 56 26.95 8.26 1.23
CA ARG A 56 26.66 6.82 1.10
C ARG A 56 27.16 6.26 -0.20
N VAL A 57 27.66 5.05 -0.09
CA VAL A 57 28.17 4.30 -1.23
C VAL A 57 27.44 2.97 -1.28
N ASN A 58 26.56 2.83 -2.27
CA ASN A 58 25.84 1.59 -2.52
C ASN A 58 26.78 0.57 -3.16
N LEU A 59 26.92 -0.56 -2.48
CA LEU A 59 27.72 -1.70 -2.89
C LEU A 59 26.80 -2.84 -3.34
N LYS A 60 27.30 -3.60 -4.31
CA LYS A 60 26.80 -4.92 -4.62
C LYS A 60 27.85 -5.95 -4.22
N LEU A 61 27.39 -7.09 -3.72
CA LEU A 61 28.20 -8.26 -3.43
C LEU A 61 27.84 -9.37 -4.43
N ALA A 62 28.86 -9.97 -5.04
CA ALA A 62 28.72 -11.20 -5.79
C ALA A 62 29.53 -12.28 -5.09
N LEU A 63 28.90 -13.43 -4.93
CA LEU A 63 29.46 -14.67 -4.44
C LEU A 63 29.36 -15.69 -5.57
N TYR A 64 30.43 -16.45 -5.77
CA TYR A 64 30.54 -17.45 -6.81
C TYR A 64 31.13 -18.73 -6.22
N ARG A 65 30.38 -19.83 -6.31
CA ARG A 65 30.87 -21.16 -5.96
C ARG A 65 31.59 -21.74 -7.16
N THR A 66 32.86 -22.07 -7.00
CA THR A 66 33.67 -22.67 -8.06
C THR A 66 33.43 -24.17 -8.17
N LYS A 67 33.99 -24.82 -9.21
CA LYS A 67 33.87 -26.27 -9.43
C LYS A 67 34.67 -27.11 -8.42
N ASP A 68 35.69 -26.50 -7.82
CA ASP A 68 36.50 -27.07 -6.73
C ASP A 68 35.89 -26.82 -5.34
N ASN A 69 34.61 -26.40 -5.28
CA ASN A 69 33.89 -26.16 -4.04
C ASN A 69 34.51 -25.07 -3.15
N THR A 70 35.15 -24.07 -3.75
CA THR A 70 35.64 -22.88 -3.07
C THR A 70 34.74 -21.68 -3.38
N TRP A 71 34.73 -20.70 -2.48
CA TRP A 71 33.99 -19.46 -2.68
C TRP A 71 34.92 -18.38 -3.21
N LYS A 72 34.45 -17.66 -4.22
CA LYS A 72 35.03 -16.39 -4.63
C LYS A 72 34.01 -15.27 -4.49
N TYR A 73 34.49 -14.05 -4.30
CA TYR A 73 33.63 -12.90 -4.10
C TYR A 73 34.19 -11.63 -4.71
N LYS A 74 33.33 -10.63 -4.85
CA LYS A 74 33.74 -9.24 -5.09
C LYS A 74 32.69 -8.27 -4.56
N PHE A 75 33.15 -7.17 -4.00
CA PHE A 75 32.33 -5.97 -3.80
C PHE A 75 32.60 -4.98 -4.92
N TRP A 76 31.56 -4.31 -5.41
CA TRP A 76 31.73 -3.19 -6.33
C TRP A 76 30.68 -2.11 -6.08
N ARG A 77 31.03 -0.89 -6.45
CA ARG A 77 30.16 0.28 -6.33
C ARG A 77 29.14 0.31 -7.47
N GLN A 78 27.88 0.56 -7.16
CA GLN A 78 26.87 0.85 -8.18
C GLN A 78 26.93 2.35 -8.54
N LEU A 79 27.71 2.71 -9.57
CA LEU A 79 27.67 4.06 -10.15
C LEU A 79 26.54 4.14 -11.18
N ALA A 80 25.71 5.18 -11.10
CA ALA A 80 24.55 5.34 -11.98
C ALA A 80 24.91 5.66 -13.44
N LYS A 81 26.15 6.10 -13.72
CA LYS A 81 26.52 6.67 -15.02
C LYS A 81 27.88 6.23 -15.58
N THR A 82 28.75 5.59 -14.80
CA THR A 82 30.07 5.15 -15.27
C THR A 82 30.25 3.66 -15.03
N ASN A 83 30.68 2.92 -16.05
CA ASN A 83 30.98 1.49 -15.99
C ASN A 83 32.30 1.20 -15.23
N GLU A 84 32.78 2.11 -14.39
CA GLU A 84 33.98 1.90 -13.60
C GLU A 84 33.63 1.19 -12.29
N ASP A 85 33.73 -0.14 -12.34
CA ASP A 85 33.61 -1.00 -11.17
C ASP A 85 34.92 -0.93 -10.37
N THR A 86 34.99 -0.05 -9.35
CA THR A 86 36.04 -0.18 -8.34
C THR A 86 35.75 -1.40 -7.49
N VAL A 87 36.51 -2.47 -7.73
CA VAL A 87 36.46 -3.71 -6.98
C VAL A 87 37.20 -3.53 -5.65
N LYS A 88 36.56 -3.93 -4.54
CA LYS A 88 37.17 -3.87 -3.20
C LYS A 88 37.10 -5.25 -2.51
N SER A 89 38.18 -5.64 -1.84
CA SER A 89 38.18 -6.77 -0.91
C SER A 89 37.45 -6.43 0.40
N GLU A 90 37.14 -7.43 1.21
CA GLU A 90 36.64 -7.25 2.58
C GLU A 90 37.63 -6.41 3.42
N GLU A 91 38.93 -6.64 3.25
CA GLU A 91 40.01 -5.91 3.93
C GLU A 91 40.07 -4.44 3.48
N ASP A 92 39.90 -4.17 2.18
CA ASP A 92 39.88 -2.80 1.65
C ASP A 92 38.67 -2.01 2.19
N LEU A 93 37.52 -2.67 2.31
CA LEU A 93 36.34 -2.04 2.92
C LEU A 93 36.57 -1.73 4.40
N LYS A 94 37.15 -2.67 5.16
CA LYS A 94 37.46 -2.48 6.59
C LYS A 94 38.50 -1.38 6.85
N ARG A 95 39.48 -1.22 5.96
CA ARG A 95 40.54 -0.19 6.08
C ARG A 95 40.11 1.19 5.60
N SER A 96 38.98 1.30 4.91
CA SER A 96 38.50 2.57 4.38
C SER A 96 37.91 3.45 5.49
N ASP A 97 38.33 4.71 5.54
CA ASP A 97 37.70 5.73 6.41
C ASP A 97 36.21 5.96 6.09
N GLU A 98 35.77 5.52 4.91
CA GLU A 98 34.38 5.57 4.46
C GLU A 98 33.56 4.34 4.87
N PHE A 99 34.13 3.39 5.63
CA PHE A 99 33.47 2.11 5.96
C PHE A 99 32.03 2.29 6.46
N ARG A 100 31.81 3.27 7.34
CA ARG A 100 30.50 3.59 7.91
C ARG A 100 29.44 4.00 6.89
N TYR A 101 29.83 4.40 5.68
CA TYR A 101 28.94 4.83 4.60
C TYR A 101 28.62 3.73 3.56
N PHE A 102 29.32 2.59 3.59
CA PHE A 102 29.07 1.50 2.65
C PHE A 102 27.75 0.78 2.95
N ARG A 103 26.89 0.67 1.94
CA ARG A 103 25.59 -0.02 2.07
C ARG A 103 25.47 -1.11 1.02
N VAL A 104 25.32 -2.36 1.45
CA VAL A 104 25.08 -3.47 0.53
C VAL A 104 23.62 -3.48 0.14
N THR A 105 23.32 -3.17 -1.12
CA THR A 105 21.96 -3.08 -1.65
C THR A 105 21.56 -4.30 -2.47
N SER A 106 22.53 -5.09 -2.91
CA SER A 106 22.29 -6.32 -3.66
C SER A 106 23.37 -7.36 -3.36
N ILE A 107 22.95 -8.60 -3.17
CA ILE A 107 23.81 -9.77 -3.02
C ILE A 107 23.40 -10.76 -4.11
N SER A 108 24.36 -11.25 -4.89
CA SER A 108 24.16 -12.27 -5.92
C SER A 108 25.00 -13.49 -5.57
N ILE A 109 24.38 -14.64 -5.37
CA ILE A 109 25.03 -15.91 -5.04
C ILE A 109 24.88 -16.82 -6.25
N ASN A 110 26.00 -17.21 -6.86
CA ASN A 110 26.00 -17.89 -8.15
C ASN A 110 26.72 -19.24 -8.05
N GLY A 111 26.10 -20.29 -8.56
CA GLY A 111 26.70 -21.61 -8.74
C GLY A 111 27.73 -21.63 -9.88
N SER A 112 28.47 -22.72 -9.98
CA SER A 112 29.62 -22.83 -10.89
C SER A 112 29.26 -22.61 -12.36
N ASP A 113 28.04 -22.95 -12.75
CA ASP A 113 27.56 -22.95 -14.14
C ASP A 113 26.57 -21.82 -14.47
N SER A 114 26.38 -20.83 -13.58
CA SER A 114 25.52 -19.68 -13.89
C SER A 114 26.03 -18.92 -15.13
N ALA A 115 25.12 -18.57 -16.04
CA ALA A 115 25.44 -17.83 -17.26
C ALA A 115 25.60 -16.31 -17.02
N ASN A 116 25.06 -15.78 -15.91
CA ASN A 116 25.01 -14.35 -15.59
C ASN A 116 26.31 -13.81 -14.99
N LEU A 117 27.43 -14.12 -15.63
CA LEU A 117 28.77 -13.83 -15.13
C LEU A 117 29.31 -12.52 -15.71
N TRP A 118 28.89 -11.41 -15.11
CA TRP A 118 29.56 -10.13 -15.31
C TRP A 118 31.00 -10.23 -14.78
N ASN A 119 31.92 -10.48 -15.72
CA ASN A 119 33.38 -10.49 -15.58
C ASN A 119 33.92 -11.24 -14.35
N LYS A 120 34.24 -12.54 -14.52
CA LYS A 120 34.95 -13.36 -13.52
C LYS A 120 36.38 -12.89 -13.22
N LYS A 121 36.94 -11.97 -14.02
CA LYS A 121 38.36 -11.59 -13.96
C LYS A 121 38.79 -10.93 -12.65
N ASP A 122 37.84 -10.44 -11.85
CA ASP A 122 38.12 -9.67 -10.63
C ASP A 122 37.56 -10.33 -9.36
N LEU A 123 37.30 -11.63 -9.43
CA LEU A 123 36.84 -12.40 -8.26
C LEU A 123 38.03 -12.74 -7.35
N MET A 124 37.91 -12.40 -6.08
CA MET A 124 38.88 -12.72 -5.03
C MET A 124 38.50 -14.02 -4.34
N ASP A 125 39.50 -14.80 -3.93
CA ASP A 125 39.27 -16.00 -3.14
C ASP A 125 38.78 -15.63 -1.74
N LEU A 126 37.67 -16.23 -1.31
CA LEU A 126 37.14 -16.03 0.02
C LEU A 126 37.95 -16.86 1.01
N GLN A 127 38.81 -16.20 1.78
CA GLN A 127 39.69 -16.85 2.76
C GLN A 127 38.96 -17.29 4.03
N SER A 128 37.81 -16.66 4.33
CA SER A 128 36.99 -16.94 5.50
C SER A 128 35.77 -17.81 5.13
N PRO A 129 35.16 -18.54 6.08
CA PRO A 129 33.90 -19.22 5.82
C PRO A 129 32.80 -18.24 5.38
N LEU A 130 31.89 -18.66 4.49
CA LEU A 130 30.79 -17.81 4.02
C LEU A 130 29.96 -17.17 5.15
N PRO A 131 29.65 -17.86 6.26
CA PRO A 131 28.94 -17.25 7.38
C PRO A 131 29.64 -16.01 7.97
N SER A 132 30.97 -15.99 7.99
CA SER A 132 31.76 -14.87 8.52
C SER A 132 31.63 -13.63 7.65
N LEU A 133 31.74 -13.79 6.32
CA LEU A 133 31.51 -12.69 5.38
C LEU A 133 30.06 -12.19 5.47
N MET A 134 29.08 -13.10 5.53
CA MET A 134 27.67 -12.71 5.60
C MET A 134 27.33 -12.00 6.92
N HIS A 135 27.98 -12.36 8.03
CA HIS A 135 27.91 -11.61 9.28
C HIS A 135 28.41 -10.18 9.13
N PHE A 136 29.57 -9.98 8.48
CA PHE A 136 30.10 -8.66 8.15
C PHE A 136 29.15 -7.87 7.24
N VAL A 137 28.63 -8.49 6.19
CA VAL A 137 27.69 -7.87 5.22
C VAL A 137 26.38 -7.45 5.87
N ARG A 138 25.88 -8.21 6.85
CA ARG A 138 24.63 -7.89 7.57
C ARG A 138 24.67 -6.51 8.21
N HIS A 139 25.81 -6.06 8.71
CA HIS A 139 25.98 -4.73 9.29
C HIS A 139 25.98 -3.59 8.25
N MET A 140 26.14 -3.92 6.97
CA MET A 140 26.09 -2.98 5.86
C MET A 140 24.72 -2.95 5.17
N ILE A 141 23.76 -3.80 5.57
CA ILE A 141 22.42 -3.83 4.99
C ILE A 141 21.50 -2.89 5.77
N PRO A 142 20.93 -1.85 5.13
CA PRO A 142 20.08 -0.90 5.82
C PRO A 142 18.76 -1.54 6.27
N SER A 143 18.52 -1.55 7.57
CA SER A 143 17.24 -1.96 8.17
C SER A 143 16.37 -0.73 8.46
N PRO A 144 15.08 -0.67 8.09
CA PRO A 144 14.37 -1.26 6.94
C PRO A 144 14.22 -0.26 5.76
N ALA A 145 14.75 -0.62 4.58
CA ALA A 145 14.67 0.07 3.27
C ALA A 145 13.24 0.44 2.80
N PRO A 146 12.95 1.24 1.73
CA PRO A 146 11.78 1.00 0.86
C PRO A 146 12.22 0.30 -0.44
N SER A 147 13.54 0.27 -0.66
CA SER A 147 14.31 -0.38 -1.71
C SER A 147 15.50 -1.11 -1.03
N GLY A 148 15.20 -1.84 0.04
CA GLY A 148 16.15 -2.60 0.84
C GLY A 148 16.89 -3.67 0.04
N ALA A 149 17.77 -4.40 0.72
CA ALA A 149 18.68 -5.31 0.06
C ALA A 149 17.94 -6.39 -0.74
N ALA A 150 18.46 -6.67 -1.93
CA ALA A 150 18.05 -7.80 -2.74
C ALA A 150 19.02 -8.97 -2.59
N ILE A 151 18.52 -10.19 -2.43
CA ILE A 151 19.30 -11.42 -2.64
C ILE A 151 18.83 -12.09 -3.93
N ASN A 152 19.77 -12.44 -4.80
CA ASN A 152 19.58 -13.34 -5.94
C ASN A 152 20.42 -14.60 -5.72
N ILE A 153 19.81 -15.78 -5.77
CA ILE A 153 20.49 -17.08 -5.68
C ILE A 153 20.26 -17.80 -7.01
N GLU A 154 21.33 -18.05 -7.76
CA GLU A 154 21.27 -18.59 -9.11
C GLU A 154 22.26 -19.74 -9.33
N GLY A 155 21.80 -20.79 -10.02
CA GLY A 155 22.64 -21.88 -10.50
C GLY A 155 22.54 -23.15 -9.68
N PRO A 156 23.16 -24.24 -10.15
CA PRO A 156 23.24 -25.48 -9.38
C PRO A 156 24.23 -25.30 -8.23
N PHE A 157 23.86 -25.81 -7.06
CA PHE A 157 24.70 -25.95 -5.89
C PHE A 157 24.71 -27.42 -5.47
N ASP A 158 25.79 -27.86 -4.84
CA ASP A 158 25.77 -29.13 -4.11
C ASP A 158 25.08 -28.94 -2.76
N GLU A 159 24.69 -30.04 -2.11
CA GLU A 159 23.94 -30.01 -0.85
C GLU A 159 24.68 -29.25 0.26
N ALA A 160 26.01 -29.37 0.30
CA ALA A 160 26.85 -28.66 1.26
C ALA A 160 26.80 -27.13 1.06
N ALA A 161 26.93 -26.65 -0.19
CA ALA A 161 26.82 -25.23 -0.51
C ALA A 161 25.40 -24.70 -0.26
N GLU A 162 24.36 -25.49 -0.52
CA GLU A 162 22.97 -25.10 -0.24
C GLU A 162 22.73 -24.86 1.24
N LEU A 163 23.22 -25.76 2.10
CA LEU A 163 23.14 -25.62 3.54
C LEU A 163 23.94 -24.41 4.03
N GLU A 164 25.17 -24.23 3.53
CA GLU A 164 26.03 -23.10 3.89
C GLU A 164 25.38 -21.75 3.52
N ILE A 165 24.74 -21.65 2.34
CA ILE A 165 23.99 -20.47 1.91
C ILE A 165 22.79 -20.22 2.82
N ALA A 166 22.00 -21.26 3.10
CA ALA A 166 20.81 -21.18 3.96
C ALA A 166 21.17 -20.67 5.36
N GLU A 167 22.19 -21.26 5.98
CA GLU A 167 22.70 -20.85 7.30
C GLU A 167 23.26 -19.43 7.28
N SER A 168 23.97 -19.04 6.23
CA SER A 168 24.58 -17.70 6.14
C SER A 168 23.56 -16.59 5.87
N CYS A 169 22.47 -16.88 5.15
CA CYS A 169 21.56 -15.86 4.63
C CYS A 169 20.22 -15.75 5.38
N HIS A 170 19.81 -16.74 6.18
CA HIS A 170 18.49 -16.72 6.83
C HIS A 170 18.27 -15.55 7.81
N ASN A 171 19.31 -14.88 8.28
CA ASN A 171 19.18 -13.71 9.17
C ASN A 171 19.34 -12.35 8.46
N VAL A 172 19.40 -12.37 7.13
CA VAL A 172 19.51 -11.15 6.33
C VAL A 172 18.11 -10.56 6.13
N HIS A 173 17.95 -9.27 6.43
CA HIS A 173 16.71 -8.55 6.15
C HIS A 173 16.68 -8.12 4.67
N LEU A 174 15.62 -8.50 3.97
CA LEU A 174 15.56 -8.42 2.50
C LEU A 174 14.25 -7.79 2.03
N ASP A 175 14.34 -6.89 1.06
CA ASP A 175 13.18 -6.33 0.36
C ASP A 175 12.90 -7.07 -0.96
N ARG A 176 13.90 -7.78 -1.47
CA ARG A 176 13.74 -8.63 -2.65
C ARG A 176 14.46 -9.95 -2.49
N LEU A 177 13.75 -11.03 -2.77
CA LEU A 177 14.32 -12.37 -2.84
C LEU A 177 14.06 -12.94 -4.23
N VAL A 178 15.14 -13.37 -4.89
CA VAL A 178 15.11 -14.09 -6.16
C VAL A 178 15.89 -15.40 -5.96
N VAL A 179 15.26 -16.54 -6.22
CA VAL A 179 15.92 -17.85 -6.18
C VAL A 179 15.57 -18.56 -7.48
N THR A 180 16.54 -18.88 -8.34
CA THR A 180 16.23 -19.44 -9.67
C THR A 180 16.09 -20.96 -9.69
N THR A 181 16.74 -21.63 -8.73
CA THR A 181 16.86 -23.08 -8.58
C THR A 181 16.41 -23.49 -7.18
N HIS A 182 15.19 -23.07 -6.80
CA HIS A 182 14.74 -23.24 -5.41
C HIS A 182 14.63 -24.70 -4.99
N LYS A 183 15.12 -24.97 -3.77
CA LYS A 183 15.02 -26.23 -3.02
C LYS A 183 14.59 -25.92 -1.59
N SER A 184 14.00 -26.89 -0.91
CA SER A 184 13.53 -26.72 0.49
C SER A 184 14.65 -26.35 1.47
N THR A 185 15.92 -26.65 1.17
CA THR A 185 17.07 -26.16 1.94
C THR A 185 17.09 -24.63 2.08
N PHE A 186 16.54 -23.89 1.11
CA PHE A 186 16.43 -22.42 1.17
C PHE A 186 15.16 -21.91 1.87
N ASP A 187 14.28 -22.79 2.36
CA ASP A 187 13.06 -22.40 3.10
C ASP A 187 13.35 -21.50 4.32
N PRO A 188 14.46 -21.62 5.07
CA PRO A 188 14.79 -20.67 6.15
C PRO A 188 14.99 -19.23 5.65
N ILE A 189 15.63 -19.05 4.48
CA ILE A 189 15.80 -17.73 3.86
C ILE A 189 14.42 -17.18 3.45
N LEU A 190 13.60 -18.01 2.81
CA LEU A 190 12.25 -17.64 2.43
C LEU A 190 11.41 -17.27 3.67
N GLN A 191 11.45 -18.07 4.73
CA GLN A 191 10.70 -17.81 5.96
C GLN A 191 11.11 -16.48 6.59
N SER A 192 12.41 -16.19 6.64
CA SER A 192 12.92 -14.91 7.15
C SER A 192 12.46 -13.73 6.30
N PHE A 193 12.56 -13.86 4.97
CA PHE A 193 12.04 -12.87 4.02
C PHE A 193 10.54 -12.62 4.24
N LEU A 194 9.75 -13.68 4.39
CA LEU A 194 8.31 -13.58 4.64
C LEU A 194 7.99 -12.96 6.02
N LYS A 195 8.85 -13.11 7.02
CA LYS A 195 8.66 -12.44 8.33
C LYS A 195 8.95 -10.93 8.27
N THR A 196 9.78 -10.47 7.35
CA THR A 196 10.09 -9.03 7.23
C THR A 196 8.90 -8.23 6.67
N LYS A 197 8.54 -7.13 7.35
CA LYS A 197 7.29 -6.37 7.13
C LYS A 197 7.20 -5.72 5.74
N PHE A 198 5.94 -5.66 5.25
CA PHE A 198 5.33 -4.86 4.18
C PHE A 198 6.20 -4.36 3.01
N GLY A 199 5.94 -4.88 1.81
CA GLY A 199 6.28 -4.19 0.57
C GLY A 199 7.31 -4.88 -0.33
N SER A 200 7.72 -6.09 0.00
CA SER A 200 8.83 -6.80 -0.66
C SER A 200 8.39 -7.52 -1.95
N LYS A 201 9.32 -7.66 -2.91
CA LYS A 201 9.12 -8.45 -4.15
C LYS A 201 9.77 -9.82 -3.98
N CYS A 202 8.99 -10.89 -4.08
CA CYS A 202 9.48 -12.27 -4.03
C CYS A 202 9.36 -12.91 -5.41
N GLN A 203 10.43 -13.51 -5.91
CA GLN A 203 10.40 -14.32 -7.14
C GLN A 203 11.12 -15.63 -6.86
N ILE A 204 10.40 -16.74 -6.96
CA ILE A 204 10.94 -18.06 -6.77
C ILE A 204 10.75 -18.79 -8.10
N PHE A 205 11.85 -19.22 -8.68
CA PHE A 205 11.87 -20.08 -9.85
C PHE A 205 12.41 -21.43 -9.39
N CYS A 206 11.82 -22.49 -9.90
CA CYS A 206 12.41 -23.82 -9.88
C CYS A 206 12.85 -24.19 -11.28
N GLU A 207 13.88 -25.01 -11.39
CA GLU A 207 14.24 -25.62 -12.68
C GLU A 207 13.36 -26.83 -12.98
N ARG A 208 12.99 -27.58 -11.94
CA ARG A 208 12.16 -28.79 -12.04
C ARG A 208 10.97 -28.69 -11.09
N PRO A 209 9.73 -28.95 -11.54
CA PRO A 209 8.56 -28.95 -10.68
C PRO A 209 8.68 -29.88 -9.46
N ALA A 210 9.32 -31.03 -9.62
CA ALA A 210 9.48 -32.04 -8.58
C ALA A 210 10.30 -31.59 -7.36
N ASP A 211 11.13 -30.55 -7.50
CA ASP A 211 11.94 -30.02 -6.40
C ASP A 211 11.10 -29.12 -5.46
N TRP A 212 9.85 -28.81 -5.85
CA TRP A 212 8.91 -28.05 -5.03
C TRP A 212 8.34 -28.92 -3.91
N GLN A 213 8.95 -28.87 -2.73
CA GLN A 213 8.51 -29.68 -1.59
C GLN A 213 7.26 -29.12 -0.90
N ILE A 214 6.54 -30.02 -0.21
CA ILE A 214 5.35 -29.71 0.59
C ILE A 214 5.65 -28.63 1.66
N SER A 215 6.88 -28.58 2.19
CA SER A 215 7.33 -27.60 3.16
C SER A 215 7.23 -26.16 2.62
N THR A 216 7.75 -25.91 1.41
CA THR A 216 7.75 -24.58 0.77
C THR A 216 6.33 -24.10 0.50
N THR A 217 5.45 -24.98 -0.01
CA THR A 217 4.02 -24.65 -0.21
C THR A 217 3.32 -24.34 1.10
N THR A 218 3.59 -25.12 2.15
CA THR A 218 3.03 -24.91 3.50
C THR A 218 3.48 -23.58 4.07
N LEU A 219 4.76 -23.23 3.92
CA LEU A 219 5.32 -21.97 4.36
C LEU A 219 4.63 -20.77 3.68
N LEU A 220 4.48 -20.81 2.36
CA LEU A 220 3.78 -19.75 1.61
C LEU A 220 2.31 -19.65 2.01
N ARG A 221 1.62 -20.79 2.14
CA ARG A 221 0.21 -20.83 2.57
C ARG A 221 0.03 -20.19 3.95
N ASN A 222 0.86 -20.58 4.92
CA ASN A 222 0.81 -20.04 6.29
C ASN A 222 1.05 -18.54 6.30
N PHE A 223 2.01 -18.05 5.50
CA PHE A 223 2.28 -16.63 5.37
C PHE A 223 1.10 -15.84 4.78
N ILE A 224 0.48 -16.37 3.71
CA ILE A 224 -0.70 -15.77 3.08
C ILE A 224 -1.86 -15.71 4.07
N GLN A 225 -2.12 -16.81 4.79
CA GLN A 225 -3.17 -16.90 5.82
C GLN A 225 -2.92 -15.97 7.02
N ALA A 226 -1.66 -15.78 7.41
CA ALA A 226 -1.25 -14.81 8.42
C ALA A 226 -1.37 -13.34 7.94
N LYS A 227 -2.03 -13.10 6.80
CA LYS A 227 -2.25 -11.79 6.17
C LYS A 227 -0.95 -11.07 5.79
N GLY A 228 0.13 -11.80 5.52
CA GLY A 228 1.37 -11.22 5.02
C GLY A 228 1.17 -10.56 3.65
N ARG A 229 1.70 -9.37 3.38
CA ARG A 229 1.37 -8.57 2.17
C ARG A 229 2.56 -8.30 1.24
N PRO A 230 2.98 -9.28 0.41
CA PRO A 230 4.03 -9.07 -0.59
C PRO A 230 3.50 -8.23 -1.76
N LYS A 231 4.34 -7.35 -2.33
CA LYS A 231 3.95 -6.57 -3.53
C LYS A 231 3.86 -7.44 -4.79
N LYS A 232 4.63 -8.52 -4.83
CA LYS A 232 4.69 -9.44 -5.96
C LYS A 232 5.23 -10.79 -5.47
N ILE A 233 4.52 -11.86 -5.81
CA ILE A 233 5.04 -13.23 -5.75
C ILE A 233 4.98 -13.79 -7.17
N SER A 234 6.11 -14.27 -7.66
CA SER A 234 6.15 -15.05 -8.90
C SER A 234 6.72 -16.42 -8.56
N LEU A 235 5.96 -17.47 -8.82
CA LEU A 235 6.35 -18.87 -8.72
C LEU A 235 6.45 -19.41 -10.15
N ARG A 236 7.60 -19.93 -10.56
CA ARG A 236 7.81 -20.49 -11.91
C ARG A 236 8.33 -21.92 -11.87
N ASN A 237 7.94 -22.72 -12.87
CA ASN A 237 8.08 -24.16 -12.98
C ASN A 237 7.83 -24.92 -11.65
N ASN A 238 6.81 -24.53 -10.89
CA ASN A 238 6.45 -25.19 -9.64
C ASN A 238 5.56 -26.41 -9.88
N THR A 239 5.51 -27.35 -8.93
CA THR A 239 4.45 -28.38 -8.89
C THR A 239 3.08 -27.69 -8.89
N PRO A 240 2.08 -28.18 -9.66
CA PRO A 240 0.76 -27.57 -9.72
C PRO A 240 0.21 -27.28 -8.32
N LEU A 241 -0.10 -26.01 -8.06
CA LEU A 241 -0.74 -25.60 -6.82
C LEU A 241 -2.21 -26.00 -6.84
N THR A 242 -2.69 -26.50 -5.71
CA THR A 242 -4.10 -26.84 -5.47
C THR A 242 -4.99 -25.60 -5.54
N PHE A 243 -6.25 -25.76 -5.92
CA PHE A 243 -7.23 -24.66 -5.88
C PHE A 243 -7.41 -24.06 -4.48
N GLU A 244 -7.24 -24.83 -3.40
CA GLU A 244 -7.33 -24.32 -2.03
C GLU A 244 -6.21 -23.29 -1.75
N PHE A 245 -5.03 -23.48 -2.36
CA PHE A 245 -3.96 -22.49 -2.32
C PHE A 245 -4.35 -21.24 -3.12
N PHE A 246 -4.95 -21.41 -4.31
CA PHE A 246 -5.52 -20.30 -5.06
C PHE A 246 -6.53 -19.51 -4.24
N GLN A 247 -7.47 -20.18 -3.57
CA GLN A 247 -8.47 -19.53 -2.72
C GLN A 247 -7.83 -18.71 -1.61
N ALA A 248 -6.82 -19.23 -0.93
CA ALA A 248 -6.09 -18.49 0.09
C ALA A 248 -5.41 -17.22 -0.47
N VAL A 249 -4.76 -17.31 -1.64
CA VAL A 249 -4.16 -16.16 -2.33
C VAL A 249 -5.24 -15.15 -2.75
N PHE A 250 -6.37 -15.65 -3.26
CA PHE A 250 -7.49 -14.82 -3.70
C PHE A 250 -8.09 -14.05 -2.52
N GLU A 251 -8.48 -14.73 -1.46
CA GLU A 251 -9.04 -14.11 -0.25
C GLU A 251 -8.06 -13.12 0.37
N TRP A 252 -6.77 -13.42 0.37
CA TRP A 252 -5.72 -12.49 0.77
C TRP A 252 -5.74 -11.18 -0.04
N SER A 253 -5.89 -11.29 -1.37
CA SER A 253 -5.90 -10.12 -2.27
C SER A 253 -7.12 -9.22 -2.05
N PHE A 254 -8.22 -9.77 -1.55
CA PHE A 254 -9.46 -9.05 -1.26
C PHE A 254 -9.60 -8.60 0.21
N ALA A 255 -8.96 -9.29 1.15
CA ALA A 255 -8.96 -8.94 2.58
C ALA A 255 -8.05 -7.74 2.92
N SER A 256 -7.40 -7.13 1.92
CA SER A 256 -6.73 -5.84 2.13
C SER A 256 -7.80 -4.75 2.21
N ASP A 257 -8.03 -4.21 3.41
CA ASP A 257 -8.92 -3.07 3.71
C ASP A 257 -8.53 -1.74 3.02
N TYR A 258 -7.81 -1.81 1.89
CA TYR A 258 -7.48 -0.65 1.08
C TYR A 258 -8.74 -0.16 0.35
N VAL A 259 -9.53 0.64 1.06
CA VAL A 259 -10.40 1.65 0.48
C VAL A 259 -9.47 2.65 -0.24
N ALA A 260 -9.07 2.32 -1.47
CA ALA A 260 -8.20 3.16 -2.26
C ALA A 260 -9.00 4.34 -2.80
N VAL A 261 -9.08 5.41 -2.00
CA VAL A 261 -9.52 6.74 -2.44
C VAL A 261 -8.48 7.41 -3.37
N ASN A 262 -7.31 6.77 -3.60
CA ASN A 262 -6.31 7.22 -4.57
C ASN A 262 -6.41 6.43 -5.88
N PHE A 263 -7.05 7.04 -6.87
CA PHE A 263 -7.47 6.51 -8.18
C PHE A 263 -6.36 6.23 -9.21
N ALA A 264 -5.08 6.16 -8.83
CA ALA A 264 -3.99 5.88 -9.77
C ALA A 264 -3.55 4.41 -9.72
N LYS A 265 -3.90 3.63 -10.77
CA LYS A 265 -3.35 2.32 -11.23
C LYS A 265 -2.29 1.63 -10.33
N ARG A 266 -2.57 1.35 -9.06
CA ARG A 266 -1.61 0.66 -8.18
C ARG A 266 -1.99 -0.80 -8.12
N LEU A 267 -1.29 -1.67 -8.87
CA LEU A 267 -1.47 -3.13 -8.82
C LEU A 267 -1.46 -3.63 -7.36
N LEU A 268 -2.49 -4.39 -6.95
CA LEU A 268 -2.77 -4.80 -5.56
C LEU A 268 -1.90 -6.01 -5.13
N GLY A 269 -0.84 -6.28 -5.87
CA GLY A 269 -0.14 -7.56 -5.85
C GLY A 269 -0.20 -8.21 -7.23
N GLN A 270 0.91 -8.80 -7.67
CA GLN A 270 0.92 -9.73 -8.80
C GLN A 270 1.29 -11.11 -8.25
N PHE A 271 0.44 -12.11 -8.52
CA PHE A 271 0.68 -13.51 -8.21
C PHE A 271 0.66 -14.31 -9.51
N SER A 272 1.76 -15.00 -9.83
CA SER A 272 1.84 -15.88 -11.01
C SER A 272 2.37 -17.24 -10.56
N ALA A 273 1.69 -18.35 -10.89
CA ALA A 273 2.09 -19.71 -10.52
C ALA A 273 1.42 -20.77 -11.42
N TYR A 274 1.92 -22.01 -11.40
CA TYR A 274 1.26 -23.15 -12.02
C TYR A 274 0.21 -23.74 -11.08
N PHE A 275 -0.96 -24.08 -11.63
CA PHE A 275 -2.10 -24.64 -10.90
C PHE A 275 -2.55 -25.96 -11.52
N GLU A 276 -3.29 -26.77 -10.76
CA GLU A 276 -3.94 -27.99 -11.24
C GLU A 276 -4.91 -27.71 -12.42
N GLU A 277 -5.08 -28.68 -13.33
CA GLU A 277 -5.81 -28.48 -14.59
C GLU A 277 -7.27 -28.07 -14.39
N ASP A 278 -7.92 -28.57 -13.34
CA ASP A 278 -9.33 -28.31 -13.03
C ASP A 278 -9.56 -26.93 -12.42
N VAL A 279 -8.51 -26.19 -12.03
CA VAL A 279 -8.63 -24.80 -11.55
C VAL A 279 -9.38 -23.94 -12.55
N ARG A 280 -9.16 -24.09 -13.87
CA ARG A 280 -9.90 -23.31 -14.89
C ARG A 280 -11.41 -23.56 -14.82
N LYS A 281 -11.84 -24.79 -14.50
CA LYS A 281 -13.25 -25.16 -14.35
C LYS A 281 -13.81 -24.59 -13.06
N ARG A 282 -13.09 -24.75 -11.94
CA ARG A 282 -13.48 -24.23 -10.62
C ARG A 282 -13.54 -22.71 -10.60
N LEU A 283 -12.65 -22.01 -11.30
CA LEU A 283 -12.64 -20.55 -11.42
C LEU A 283 -13.91 -19.99 -12.07
N LYS A 284 -14.53 -20.71 -13.01
CA LYS A 284 -15.78 -20.24 -13.67
C LYS A 284 -16.97 -20.19 -12.71
N THR A 285 -16.96 -21.01 -11.67
CA THR A 285 -18.03 -21.10 -10.66
C THR A 285 -17.63 -20.49 -9.33
N PHE A 286 -16.36 -20.10 -9.16
CA PHE A 286 -15.85 -19.51 -7.93
C PHE A 286 -16.22 -18.04 -7.84
N LYS A 287 -16.99 -17.69 -6.80
CA LYS A 287 -17.50 -16.34 -6.52
C LYS A 287 -18.22 -15.72 -7.74
N PRO A 288 -19.35 -16.31 -8.20
CA PRO A 288 -20.11 -15.81 -9.35
C PRO A 288 -20.70 -14.41 -9.10
N ASP A 289 -20.83 -14.01 -7.84
CA ASP A 289 -21.22 -12.69 -7.36
C ASP A 289 -20.17 -11.61 -7.70
N LEU A 290 -18.89 -11.99 -7.76
CA LEU A 290 -17.84 -11.12 -8.26
C LEU A 290 -17.87 -11.19 -9.79
N LYS A 291 -18.42 -10.16 -10.45
CA LYS A 291 -18.27 -9.95 -11.92
C LYS A 291 -16.80 -9.67 -12.25
N LEU A 292 -15.94 -10.67 -12.07
CA LEU A 292 -14.50 -10.56 -12.20
C LEU A 292 -14.14 -10.40 -13.68
N GLY A 293 -13.45 -9.29 -13.99
CA GLY A 293 -12.62 -9.21 -15.19
C GLY A 293 -11.35 -10.03 -15.02
N LEU A 294 -11.47 -11.30 -14.62
CA LEU A 294 -10.35 -12.24 -14.52
C LEU A 294 -9.79 -12.44 -15.93
N LYS A 295 -8.71 -11.72 -16.24
CA LYS A 295 -7.89 -12.04 -17.41
C LYS A 295 -7.03 -13.24 -17.04
N VAL A 296 -7.60 -14.43 -17.21
CA VAL A 296 -6.82 -15.65 -17.28
C VAL A 296 -6.14 -15.65 -18.65
N SER A 297 -4.91 -15.16 -18.70
CA SER A 297 -4.08 -15.30 -19.90
C SER A 297 -3.28 -16.59 -19.79
N SER A 298 -3.56 -17.54 -20.67
CA SER A 298 -2.57 -18.57 -20.99
C SER A 298 -1.53 -17.93 -21.88
N SER A 299 -0.34 -17.63 -21.36
CA SER A 299 0.78 -17.31 -22.24
C SER A 299 1.26 -18.62 -22.84
N SER A 300 0.98 -18.84 -24.12
CA SER A 300 1.46 -20.02 -24.86
C SER A 300 2.96 -19.92 -25.18
N GLN A 301 3.79 -19.51 -24.21
CA GLN A 301 5.22 -19.84 -24.29
C GLN A 301 5.31 -21.32 -23.94
N LYS A 302 5.27 -22.17 -24.97
CA LYS A 302 5.65 -23.58 -24.84
C LYS A 302 7.12 -23.61 -24.36
N HIS A 303 7.32 -23.68 -23.06
CA HIS A 303 8.61 -24.06 -22.50
C HIS A 303 8.90 -25.52 -22.86
N LYS A 304 10.18 -25.91 -22.86
CA LYS A 304 10.69 -27.25 -23.25
C LYS A 304 10.03 -28.43 -22.52
N TRP A 305 9.15 -28.19 -21.55
CA TRP A 305 8.55 -29.16 -20.64
C TRP A 305 7.08 -29.49 -20.92
N GLY A 306 6.50 -29.00 -22.03
CA GLY A 306 5.22 -29.50 -22.56
C GLY A 306 3.93 -29.03 -21.88
N ASN A 307 4.00 -28.26 -20.79
CA ASN A 307 2.82 -27.75 -20.08
C ASN A 307 2.61 -26.24 -20.33
N GLU A 308 1.36 -25.80 -20.44
CA GLU A 308 1.02 -24.37 -20.56
C GLU A 308 1.11 -23.67 -19.20
N ASP A 309 1.86 -22.57 -19.13
CA ASP A 309 1.84 -21.66 -17.99
C ASP A 309 0.45 -21.01 -17.88
N LEU A 310 -0.23 -21.25 -16.75
CA LEU A 310 -1.43 -20.50 -16.40
C LEU A 310 -1.04 -19.24 -15.62
N GLU A 311 -0.77 -18.13 -16.31
CA GLU A 311 -0.60 -16.85 -15.61
C GLU A 311 -1.97 -16.29 -15.22
N ILE A 312 -2.35 -16.48 -13.95
CA ILE A 312 -3.54 -15.84 -13.38
C ILE A 312 -3.16 -14.42 -12.93
N THR A 313 -3.25 -13.45 -13.82
CA THR A 313 -3.14 -12.04 -13.40
C THR A 313 -4.49 -11.57 -12.90
N VAL A 314 -4.63 -11.42 -11.58
CA VAL A 314 -5.76 -10.71 -10.97
C VAL A 314 -5.53 -9.20 -11.16
N THR A 315 -5.84 -8.69 -12.35
CA THR A 315 -5.87 -7.24 -12.58
C THR A 315 -7.08 -6.65 -11.87
N HIS A 316 -6.89 -5.48 -11.24
CA HIS A 316 -7.91 -4.76 -10.50
C HIS A 316 -9.30 -4.90 -11.08
N PHE A 317 -10.23 -5.27 -10.21
CA PHE A 317 -11.63 -4.93 -10.36
C PHE A 317 -11.71 -3.41 -10.43
N LYS A 318 -12.14 -2.88 -11.58
CA LYS A 318 -12.98 -1.69 -11.54
C LYS A 318 -14.26 -2.25 -10.93
N ALA A 319 -14.42 -2.11 -9.62
CA ALA A 319 -15.78 -2.00 -9.15
C ALA A 319 -16.42 -0.96 -10.06
N ASN A 320 -17.57 -1.29 -10.62
CA ASN A 320 -18.53 -0.25 -10.91
C ASN A 320 -19.32 -0.13 -9.61
N PRO A 321 -18.81 0.47 -8.51
CA PRO A 321 -19.78 0.93 -7.52
C PRO A 321 -20.69 1.87 -8.29
N THR A 322 -21.98 1.67 -8.15
CA THR A 322 -22.89 2.79 -8.25
C THR A 322 -22.43 3.78 -7.19
N TYR A 323 -22.02 4.97 -7.60
CA TYR A 323 -21.64 6.03 -6.67
C TYR A 323 -22.82 6.96 -6.54
N LEU A 324 -23.16 7.35 -5.33
CA LEU A 324 -24.21 8.32 -5.07
C LEU A 324 -23.61 9.57 -4.42
N LEU A 325 -23.61 10.69 -5.12
CA LEU A 325 -23.36 11.98 -4.49
C LEU A 325 -24.69 12.50 -3.94
N ILE A 326 -24.70 12.99 -2.70
CA ILE A 326 -25.88 13.51 -2.01
C ILE A 326 -25.66 14.96 -1.62
N ASP A 327 -26.63 15.79 -1.97
CA ASP A 327 -26.76 17.14 -1.41
C ASP A 327 -28.16 17.33 -0.81
N THR A 328 -28.31 18.29 0.09
CA THR A 328 -29.58 18.58 0.76
C THR A 328 -29.88 20.06 0.76
N TYR A 329 -31.07 20.43 0.31
CA TYR A 329 -31.44 21.83 0.14
C TYR A 329 -32.46 22.29 1.18
N ARG A 330 -32.30 23.55 1.61
CA ARG A 330 -33.18 24.25 2.55
C ARG A 330 -33.48 25.67 2.06
N LYS A 331 -34.67 26.16 2.42
CA LYS A 331 -35.26 27.51 2.24
C LYS A 331 -34.40 28.60 1.55
N SER A 332 -34.97 29.13 0.47
CA SER A 332 -34.72 30.33 -0.38
C SER A 332 -33.42 31.16 -0.38
N GLY A 333 -32.63 31.24 0.70
CA GLY A 333 -31.41 32.07 0.74
C GLY A 333 -30.21 31.50 -0.01
N VAL A 334 -30.23 30.21 -0.34
CA VAL A 334 -29.07 29.46 -0.86
C VAL A 334 -29.20 29.14 -2.36
N ASN A 335 -30.26 29.60 -3.04
CA ASN A 335 -30.57 29.20 -4.41
C ASN A 335 -29.44 29.50 -5.42
N LYS A 336 -28.78 30.67 -5.31
CA LYS A 336 -27.65 31.03 -6.19
C LYS A 336 -26.43 30.11 -6.00
N LEU A 337 -26.17 29.67 -4.77
CA LEU A 337 -25.03 28.79 -4.46
C LEU A 337 -25.31 27.35 -4.91
N ASN A 338 -26.54 26.89 -4.70
CA ASN A 338 -27.00 25.57 -5.16
C ASN A 338 -26.96 25.47 -6.69
N LEU A 339 -27.46 26.50 -7.39
CA LEU A 339 -27.37 26.59 -8.85
C LEU A 339 -25.91 26.64 -9.33
N LYS A 340 -25.02 27.32 -8.61
CA LYS A 340 -23.58 27.37 -8.93
C LYS A 340 -22.92 26.00 -8.73
N PHE A 341 -23.23 25.30 -7.64
CA PHE A 341 -22.74 23.94 -7.41
C PHE A 341 -23.23 22.99 -8.51
N CYS A 342 -24.52 23.03 -8.83
CA CYS A 342 -25.13 22.25 -9.90
C CYS A 342 -24.44 22.46 -11.26
N ARG A 343 -24.26 23.71 -11.69
CA ARG A 343 -23.55 24.01 -12.94
C ARG A 343 -22.09 23.53 -12.91
N ASN A 344 -21.41 23.65 -11.78
CA ASN A 344 -20.04 23.16 -11.64
C ASN A 344 -19.99 21.63 -11.69
N PHE A 345 -20.94 20.93 -11.08
CA PHE A 345 -21.05 19.48 -11.12
C PHE A 345 -21.33 18.99 -12.55
N VAL A 346 -22.30 19.60 -13.23
CA VAL A 346 -22.66 19.26 -14.60
C VAL A 346 -21.53 19.55 -15.59
N ASN A 347 -20.75 20.62 -15.38
CA ASN A 347 -19.64 20.97 -16.27
C ASN A 347 -18.29 20.35 -15.88
N ASN A 348 -18.23 19.56 -14.80
CA ASN A 348 -17.00 18.91 -14.38
C ASN A 348 -16.69 17.71 -15.30
N THR A 349 -15.65 17.86 -16.12
CA THR A 349 -15.22 16.85 -17.08
C THR A 349 -14.74 15.57 -16.41
N GLU A 350 -14.09 15.64 -15.26
CA GLU A 350 -13.63 14.45 -14.50
C GLU A 350 -14.83 13.63 -14.01
N LEU A 351 -15.84 14.28 -13.44
CA LEU A 351 -17.07 13.61 -12.98
C LEU A 351 -17.91 13.08 -14.16
N ALA A 352 -17.86 13.73 -15.33
CA ALA A 352 -18.53 13.25 -16.54
C ALA A 352 -17.97 11.92 -17.08
N PHE A 353 -16.72 11.58 -16.77
CA PHE A 353 -16.13 10.27 -17.12
C PHE A 353 -16.61 9.11 -16.22
N HIS A 354 -17.47 9.37 -15.23
CA HIS A 354 -18.05 8.35 -14.35
C HIS A 354 -19.51 8.06 -14.72
N PRO A 355 -19.78 7.15 -15.69
CA PRO A 355 -21.14 6.90 -16.19
C PRO A 355 -22.10 6.30 -15.15
N ASN A 356 -21.59 5.83 -14.00
CA ASN A 356 -22.37 5.25 -12.90
C ASN A 356 -22.43 6.14 -11.65
N LEU A 357 -21.92 7.37 -11.73
CA LEU A 357 -22.11 8.37 -10.68
C LEU A 357 -23.49 8.98 -10.83
N ARG A 358 -24.35 8.72 -9.84
CA ARG A 358 -25.66 9.35 -9.69
C ARG A 358 -25.53 10.49 -8.70
N PHE A 359 -26.11 11.64 -9.03
CA PHE A 359 -26.20 12.76 -8.10
C PHE A 359 -27.64 12.86 -7.62
N VAL A 360 -27.85 12.80 -6.31
CA VAL A 360 -29.18 12.87 -5.68
C VAL A 360 -29.25 14.11 -4.81
N ILE A 361 -30.29 14.90 -4.98
CA ILE A 361 -30.57 16.08 -4.15
C ILE A 361 -31.83 15.81 -3.34
N TYR A 362 -31.69 15.78 -2.01
CA TYR A 362 -32.83 15.68 -1.11
C TYR A 362 -33.40 17.06 -0.77
N ASN A 363 -34.67 17.25 -1.07
CA ASN A 363 -35.47 18.38 -0.62
C ASN A 363 -35.94 18.13 0.83
N LEU A 364 -35.44 18.93 1.77
CA LEU A 364 -35.78 18.84 3.19
C LEU A 364 -36.96 19.74 3.59
N GLY A 365 -37.71 20.25 2.60
CA GLY A 365 -38.77 21.21 2.81
C GLY A 365 -38.27 22.65 2.77
N GLY A 366 -38.89 23.45 1.91
CA GLY A 366 -38.60 24.88 1.76
C GLY A 366 -38.13 25.32 0.39
N LEU A 367 -38.04 24.40 -0.58
CA LEU A 367 -38.01 24.75 -2.01
C LEU A 367 -39.44 24.90 -2.52
N ASN A 368 -39.69 25.93 -3.33
CA ASN A 368 -40.93 26.06 -4.09
C ASN A 368 -40.78 25.47 -5.51
N GLU A 369 -41.88 25.38 -6.26
CA GLU A 369 -41.90 24.81 -7.61
C GLU A 369 -40.92 25.52 -8.56
N ASP A 370 -40.85 26.85 -8.52
CA ASP A 370 -39.92 27.62 -9.36
C ASP A 370 -38.45 27.31 -9.07
N GLN A 371 -38.11 27.12 -7.79
CA GLN A 371 -36.76 26.74 -7.37
C GLN A 371 -36.41 25.34 -7.79
N ILE A 372 -37.35 24.39 -7.65
CA ILE A 372 -37.18 23.02 -8.12
C ILE A 372 -37.00 23.02 -9.64
N SER A 373 -37.82 23.79 -10.38
CA SER A 373 -37.70 23.93 -11.83
C SER A 373 -36.35 24.51 -12.25
N SER A 374 -35.90 25.59 -11.59
CA SER A 374 -34.60 26.22 -11.85
C SER A 374 -33.42 25.28 -11.58
N LEU A 375 -33.54 24.45 -10.54
CA LEU A 375 -32.53 23.47 -10.17
C LEU A 375 -32.52 22.28 -11.12
N ASN A 376 -33.68 21.77 -11.54
CA ASN A 376 -33.78 20.74 -12.58
C ASN A 376 -33.15 21.20 -13.90
N GLU A 377 -33.39 22.45 -14.31
CA GLU A 377 -32.81 23.02 -15.53
C GLU A 377 -31.28 23.17 -15.43
N ALA A 378 -30.77 23.57 -14.27
CA ALA A 378 -29.33 23.74 -14.04
C ALA A 378 -28.57 22.42 -13.79
N CYS A 379 -29.30 21.33 -13.56
CA CYS A 379 -28.81 20.08 -12.97
C CYS A 379 -29.55 18.88 -13.58
N ASP A 380 -29.60 18.81 -14.91
CA ASP A 380 -30.32 17.79 -15.70
C ASP A 380 -29.92 16.33 -15.38
N ARG A 381 -28.70 16.14 -14.87
CA ARG A 381 -28.17 14.83 -14.42
C ARG A 381 -28.44 14.50 -12.95
N ALA A 382 -29.11 15.38 -12.19
CA ALA A 382 -29.42 15.16 -10.77
C ALA A 382 -30.82 14.57 -10.57
N GLU A 383 -30.93 13.60 -9.65
CA GLU A 383 -32.19 13.06 -9.16
C GLU A 383 -32.68 13.86 -7.96
N PHE A 384 -33.83 14.51 -8.09
CA PHE A 384 -34.46 15.21 -6.97
C PHE A 384 -35.38 14.26 -6.20
N ARG A 385 -35.27 14.28 -4.86
CA ARG A 385 -36.07 13.45 -3.95
C ARG A 385 -36.62 14.28 -2.82
N ASP A 386 -37.90 14.12 -2.50
CA ASP A 386 -38.46 14.68 -1.27
C ASP A 386 -38.16 13.76 -0.09
N PHE A 387 -37.61 14.33 0.99
CA PHE A 387 -37.50 13.62 2.25
C PHE A 387 -38.89 13.53 2.91
N ARG A 388 -39.43 12.31 2.98
CA ARG A 388 -40.80 12.05 3.48
C ARG A 388 -40.85 12.08 5.00
N PHE A 389 -40.86 13.28 5.59
CA PHE A 389 -40.91 13.46 7.04
C PHE A 389 -42.10 12.76 7.71
N GLU A 390 -43.16 12.46 6.98
CA GLU A 390 -44.37 11.77 7.47
C GLU A 390 -44.07 10.34 7.92
N ARG A 391 -42.97 9.74 7.44
CA ARG A 391 -42.53 8.40 7.84
C ARG A 391 -41.76 8.36 9.15
N TYR A 392 -41.39 9.52 9.67
CA TYR A 392 -40.47 9.66 10.79
C TYR A 392 -41.10 10.45 11.94
N PRO A 393 -40.57 10.32 13.16
CA PRO A 393 -41.06 11.12 14.29
C PRO A 393 -41.09 12.61 13.98
N SER A 394 -42.12 13.30 14.46
CA SER A 394 -42.40 14.70 14.10
C SER A 394 -41.25 15.66 14.42
N TYR A 395 -40.42 15.35 15.42
CA TYR A 395 -39.24 16.14 15.77
C TYR A 395 -38.18 16.14 14.68
N MET A 396 -38.15 15.14 13.77
CA MET A 396 -37.20 15.10 12.65
C MET A 396 -37.39 16.25 11.66
N LYS A 397 -38.56 16.90 11.65
CA LYS A 397 -38.82 18.15 10.91
C LYS A 397 -37.99 19.33 11.44
N ASN A 398 -37.44 19.23 12.66
CA ASN A 398 -36.45 20.17 13.16
C ASN A 398 -35.10 19.89 12.48
N LEU A 399 -34.92 20.49 11.29
CA LEU A 399 -33.74 20.26 10.45
C LEU A 399 -32.40 20.55 11.12
N PHE A 400 -32.42 21.29 12.23
CA PHE A 400 -31.22 21.64 12.99
C PHE A 400 -30.77 20.57 13.98
N GLU A 401 -31.56 19.52 14.19
CA GLU A 401 -31.17 18.34 14.98
C GLU A 401 -30.50 17.27 14.11
N TYR A 402 -30.45 17.49 12.78
CA TYR A 402 -29.76 16.64 11.81
C TYR A 402 -30.14 15.14 11.82
N GLY A 403 -31.22 14.75 12.52
CA GLY A 403 -31.68 13.35 12.58
C GLY A 403 -32.05 12.77 11.20
N TRP A 404 -32.35 13.61 10.23
CA TRP A 404 -32.61 13.20 8.84
C TRP A 404 -31.34 12.71 8.09
N LYS A 405 -30.13 13.12 8.50
CA LYS A 405 -28.86 12.75 7.84
C LYS A 405 -28.57 11.23 7.83
N PRO A 406 -28.52 10.55 9.00
CA PRO A 406 -28.29 9.09 9.01
C PRO A 406 -29.38 8.30 8.28
N ILE A 407 -30.60 8.81 8.27
CA ILE A 407 -31.72 8.20 7.54
C ILE A 407 -31.47 8.26 6.03
N ILE A 408 -31.12 9.44 5.50
CA ILE A 408 -30.77 9.60 4.09
C ILE A 408 -29.56 8.71 3.74
N LEU A 409 -28.53 8.68 4.58
CA LEU A 409 -27.36 7.81 4.36
C LEU A 409 -27.75 6.33 4.33
N ASN A 410 -28.65 5.89 5.20
CA ASN A 410 -29.12 4.51 5.23
C ASN A 410 -29.97 4.15 4.01
N GLU A 411 -30.92 5.00 3.61
CA GLU A 411 -31.71 4.82 2.38
C GLU A 411 -30.79 4.73 1.15
N THR A 412 -29.77 5.57 1.09
CA THR A 412 -28.89 5.66 -0.08
C THR A 412 -27.82 4.58 -0.13
N LEU A 413 -27.29 4.12 1.02
CA LEU A 413 -26.44 2.94 1.11
C LEU A 413 -27.20 1.63 0.85
N ALA A 414 -28.54 1.63 0.90
CA ALA A 414 -29.33 0.51 0.40
C ALA A 414 -29.28 0.41 -1.15
N GLU A 415 -29.09 1.54 -1.85
CA GLU A 415 -29.06 1.64 -3.31
C GLU A 415 -27.64 1.65 -3.92
N SER A 416 -26.64 2.01 -3.12
CA SER A 416 -25.28 2.29 -3.58
C SER A 416 -24.24 1.77 -2.59
N ASN A 417 -23.12 1.31 -3.14
CA ASN A 417 -21.99 0.85 -2.34
C ASN A 417 -21.11 2.01 -1.84
N VAL A 418 -21.23 3.20 -2.42
CA VAL A 418 -20.42 4.37 -2.05
C VAL A 418 -21.26 5.65 -2.14
N VAL A 419 -21.43 6.33 -1.01
CA VAL A 419 -22.17 7.59 -0.88
C VAL A 419 -21.22 8.74 -0.54
N ILE A 420 -21.36 9.89 -1.20
CA ILE A 420 -20.56 11.11 -0.96
C ILE A 420 -21.49 12.25 -0.52
N TRP A 421 -21.19 13.00 0.56
CA TRP A 421 -22.06 14.06 1.12
C TRP A 421 -21.45 15.47 1.00
N ALA A 422 -22.20 16.56 0.73
CA ALA A 422 -21.70 17.96 0.57
C ALA A 422 -22.16 19.00 1.69
N THR A 423 -21.36 20.01 2.12
CA THR A 423 -21.76 21.18 2.98
C THR A 423 -21.06 22.54 2.64
N HIS A 424 -21.39 23.64 3.33
CA HIS A 424 -20.95 25.02 3.03
C HIS A 424 -19.85 25.60 3.97
N LYS A 425 -18.83 26.20 3.37
CA LYS A 425 -17.55 26.62 3.97
C LYS A 425 -17.54 27.80 4.97
N THR A 426 -18.61 28.57 5.17
CA THR A 426 -18.58 29.83 5.95
C THR A 426 -18.83 29.70 7.46
N MET A 427 -19.10 28.50 7.97
CA MET A 427 -19.48 28.28 9.36
C MET A 427 -18.31 28.17 10.36
N TYR A 428 -17.06 28.13 9.88
CA TYR A 428 -15.84 27.90 10.68
C TYR A 428 -15.38 29.09 11.54
N SER A 429 -16.01 30.26 11.42
CA SER A 429 -15.59 31.49 12.10
C SER A 429 -16.14 31.67 13.54
N TYR A 430 -16.85 30.69 14.10
CA TYR A 430 -17.63 30.86 15.35
C TYR A 430 -17.39 29.78 16.45
N LEU A 431 -16.29 29.02 16.44
CA LEU A 431 -15.94 27.98 17.45
C LEU A 431 -14.57 28.28 18.13
N PRO A 432 -14.29 27.93 19.41
CA PRO A 432 -13.11 28.41 20.16
C PRO A 432 -11.97 27.41 20.12
N ILE A 433 -11.55 27.15 18.92
CA ILE A 433 -10.27 26.55 18.67
C ILE A 433 -9.31 27.76 18.56
N PRO A 434 -8.08 27.73 19.12
CA PRO A 434 -7.10 28.77 18.85
C PRO A 434 -7.03 28.97 17.33
N LEU A 435 -7.15 30.20 16.83
CA LEU A 435 -7.36 30.47 15.39
C LEU A 435 -6.32 29.75 14.51
N GLU A 436 -5.08 29.63 14.98
CA GLU A 436 -3.99 28.92 14.32
C GLU A 436 -4.13 27.38 14.33
N LYS A 437 -4.76 26.79 15.36
CA LYS A 437 -5.14 25.36 15.39
C LYS A 437 -6.43 25.07 14.64
N ALA A 438 -7.36 26.03 14.57
CA ALA A 438 -8.55 25.95 13.73
C ALA A 438 -8.18 25.97 12.24
N LYS A 439 -7.14 26.73 11.88
CA LYS A 439 -6.49 26.74 10.55
C LYS A 439 -5.67 25.47 10.26
N ALA A 440 -5.28 24.69 11.27
CA ALA A 440 -4.39 23.53 11.15
C ALA A 440 -5.07 22.17 11.33
N LEU A 441 -6.24 22.10 11.98
CA LEU A 441 -7.09 20.90 11.96
C LEU A 441 -7.68 20.73 10.57
N THR A 442 -7.41 19.62 9.90
CA THR A 442 -8.21 19.20 8.75
C THR A 442 -9.55 18.70 9.26
N MET A 443 -10.45 19.61 9.60
CA MET A 443 -11.86 19.27 9.72
C MET A 443 -12.31 18.82 8.33
N TYR A 444 -12.41 17.51 8.10
CA TYR A 444 -13.26 17.02 7.03
C TYR A 444 -14.66 17.54 7.36
N GLU A 445 -15.12 18.51 6.56
CA GLU A 445 -16.49 19.02 6.59
C GLU A 445 -17.45 17.84 6.88
N ASP A 446 -18.43 18.01 7.78
CA ASP A 446 -19.61 17.13 7.89
C ASP A 446 -20.51 17.29 6.66
N GLY A 447 -19.88 17.08 5.51
CA GLY A 447 -20.02 17.91 4.35
C GLY A 447 -19.05 17.59 3.24
N LYS A 448 -18.07 16.71 3.45
CA LYS A 448 -17.42 15.86 2.44
C LYS A 448 -17.10 14.51 3.05
N GLN A 449 -18.14 13.72 3.26
CA GLN A 449 -17.99 12.35 3.78
C GLN A 449 -18.14 11.36 2.63
N VAL A 450 -17.24 10.38 2.56
CA VAL A 450 -17.38 9.21 1.67
C VAL A 450 -17.72 8.02 2.55
N TRP A 451 -18.91 7.47 2.36
CA TRP A 451 -19.41 6.29 3.04
C TRP A 451 -19.31 5.10 2.10
N VAL A 452 -18.58 4.06 2.52
CA VAL A 452 -18.50 2.79 1.76
C VAL A 452 -19.31 1.76 2.51
N LYS A 453 -20.25 1.11 1.81
CA LYS A 453 -21.06 0.04 2.38
C LYS A 453 -20.18 -1.18 2.63
N THR A 454 -19.95 -1.49 3.89
CA THR A 454 -19.37 -2.76 4.35
C THR A 454 -20.24 -3.30 5.48
N PRO A 455 -20.27 -4.63 5.72
CA PRO A 455 -21.00 -5.19 6.85
C PRO A 455 -20.62 -4.54 8.19
N GLU A 456 -19.34 -4.20 8.36
CA GLU A 456 -18.85 -3.54 9.58
C GLU A 456 -19.38 -2.11 9.72
N ILE A 457 -19.31 -1.29 8.66
CA ILE A 457 -19.86 0.08 8.70
C ILE A 457 -21.38 0.05 8.91
N GLU A 458 -22.07 -0.90 8.27
CA GLU A 458 -23.51 -1.05 8.41
C GLU A 458 -23.91 -1.41 9.85
N GLU A 459 -23.29 -2.45 10.42
CA GLU A 459 -23.61 -2.93 11.77
C GLU A 459 -23.09 -2.02 12.89
N ALA A 460 -21.84 -1.55 12.79
CA ALA A 460 -21.16 -0.87 13.90
C ALA A 460 -21.39 0.64 13.91
N VAL A 461 -21.73 1.24 12.77
CA VAL A 461 -21.85 2.72 12.64
C VAL A 461 -23.25 3.12 12.21
N LEU A 462 -23.70 2.64 11.06
CA LEU A 462 -24.92 3.14 10.43
C LEU A 462 -26.18 2.74 11.21
N LYS A 463 -26.32 1.47 11.60
CA LYS A 463 -27.47 1.01 12.39
C LYS A 463 -27.60 1.72 13.75
N PRO A 464 -26.55 1.84 14.58
CA PRO A 464 -26.61 2.61 15.82
C PRO A 464 -26.98 4.08 15.58
N TRP A 465 -26.46 4.69 14.51
CA TRP A 465 -26.74 6.10 14.21
C TRP A 465 -28.17 6.33 13.72
N VAL A 466 -28.71 5.43 12.89
CA VAL A 466 -30.13 5.41 12.51
C VAL A 466 -31.02 5.22 13.74
N ASN A 467 -30.69 4.27 14.60
CA ASN A 467 -31.45 4.05 15.84
C ASN A 467 -31.43 5.28 16.74
N CYS A 468 -30.27 5.95 16.85
CA CYS A 468 -30.13 7.22 17.55
C CYS A 468 -31.00 8.33 16.93
N ALA A 469 -31.07 8.42 15.60
CA ALA A 469 -31.95 9.38 14.93
C ALA A 469 -33.44 9.17 15.20
N MET A 470 -33.83 7.93 15.46
CA MET A 470 -35.20 7.56 15.83
C MET A 470 -35.52 7.82 17.31
N GLU A 471 -34.54 8.29 18.10
CA GLU A 471 -34.72 8.69 19.49
C GLU A 471 -34.44 10.20 19.66
N LYS A 472 -35.44 10.97 20.10
CA LYS A 472 -35.36 12.44 20.20
C LYS A 472 -34.19 12.87 21.07
N SER A 473 -34.02 12.21 22.22
CA SER A 473 -32.96 12.54 23.17
C SER A 473 -31.59 12.00 22.78
N CYS A 474 -31.45 11.24 21.69
CA CYS A 474 -30.13 10.74 21.28
C CYS A 474 -29.43 11.72 20.34
N MET A 475 -30.11 12.24 19.31
CA MET A 475 -29.54 13.26 18.42
C MET A 475 -29.47 14.64 19.07
N ALA A 476 -30.43 14.94 19.94
CA ALA A 476 -30.52 16.21 20.66
C ALA A 476 -30.83 15.95 22.14
N PRO A 477 -29.87 15.39 22.91
CA PRO A 477 -30.07 15.09 24.32
C PRO A 477 -30.49 16.33 25.11
N PRO A 478 -31.24 16.15 26.22
CA PRO A 478 -31.59 17.25 27.10
C PRO A 478 -30.36 18.09 27.47
N GLY A 479 -30.42 19.40 27.21
CA GLY A 479 -29.32 20.33 27.44
C GLY A 479 -28.41 20.60 26.23
N SER A 480 -28.60 19.89 25.11
CA SER A 480 -27.93 20.22 23.84
C SER A 480 -28.38 21.59 23.30
N ASN A 481 -27.45 22.33 22.68
CA ASN A 481 -27.70 23.64 22.09
C ASN A 481 -26.94 23.75 20.74
N ARG A 482 -27.51 24.51 19.79
CA ARG A 482 -26.93 24.68 18.44
C ARG A 482 -25.64 25.45 18.43
N HIS A 483 -25.47 26.35 19.38
CA HIS A 483 -24.25 27.11 19.56
C HIS A 483 -23.51 26.53 20.76
N CYS A 484 -22.25 26.18 20.56
CA CYS A 484 -21.39 25.78 21.66
C CYS A 484 -21.29 26.99 22.62
N ASN A 485 -21.82 26.86 23.83
CA ASN A 485 -21.56 27.83 24.88
C ASN A 485 -20.22 27.48 25.51
N LEU A 486 -19.20 28.23 25.11
CA LEU A 486 -17.79 27.94 25.40
C LEU A 486 -17.44 28.23 26.85
N ASP A 487 -18.27 29.05 27.50
CA ASP A 487 -18.16 29.38 28.92
C ASP A 487 -18.55 28.21 29.83
N ARG A 488 -19.19 27.15 29.29
CA ARG A 488 -19.51 25.91 30.03
C ARG A 488 -18.37 24.88 30.05
N TYR A 489 -17.30 25.08 29.29
CA TYR A 489 -16.17 24.14 29.26
C TYR A 489 -15.04 24.66 30.17
N PRO A 490 -14.43 23.79 31.01
CA PRO A 490 -13.27 24.20 31.80
C PRO A 490 -12.15 24.64 30.85
N LYS A 491 -11.57 25.81 31.12
CA LYS A 491 -10.44 26.33 30.33
C LYS A 491 -9.28 25.32 30.38
N PRO A 492 -8.58 25.07 29.26
CA PRO A 492 -7.42 24.21 29.27
C PRO A 492 -6.40 24.76 30.27
N GLN A 493 -5.94 23.91 31.21
CA GLN A 493 -4.87 24.23 32.15
C GLN A 493 -3.53 24.37 31.44
#